data_AF-A0A951QMU6-F1
#
_entry.id   AF-A0A951QMU6-F1
#
_cell.length_a   1.000
_cell.length_b   1.000
_cell.length_c   1.000
_cell.angle_alpha   90.00
_cell.angle_beta   90.00
_cell.angle_gamma   90.00
#
_symmetry.space_group_name_H-M   'P 1'
#
loop_
_entity.id
_entity.type
_entity.pdbx_description
1 polymer ?
#
loop_
_entity_poly.entity_id
_entity_poly.type
_entity_poly.pdbx_seq_one_letter_code
_entity_poly.pdbx_strand_id
1 'polypeptide(L)' 'MTELLEKAIAQLKNLPASEQDAIAAMILEELEDEVLWDAAFAGSQDALAKLGAEAMAEYHAGKTQELDPDRL' A
#
# COMPACT_ATOMS: atom_id res chain seq x y z
N MET A 1 3.67 -16.41 18.19
CA MET A 1 3.70 -16.26 16.73
C MET A 1 2.36 -16.77 16.21
N THR A 2 1.81 -16.23 15.12
CA THR A 2 0.57 -16.81 14.56
C THR A 2 0.89 -18.13 13.87
N GLU A 3 -0.06 -19.07 13.83
CA GLU A 3 0.14 -20.37 13.18
C GLU A 3 0.59 -20.24 11.72
N LEU A 4 0.06 -19.22 11.02
CA LEU A 4 0.44 -18.92 9.64
C LEU A 4 1.91 -18.48 9.53
N LEU A 5 2.38 -17.59 10.41
CA LEU A 5 3.76 -17.13 10.40
C LEU A 5 4.74 -18.25 10.77
N GLU A 6 4.37 -19.11 11.71
CA GLU A 6 5.17 -20.30 12.05
C GLU A 6 5.32 -21.24 10.86
N LYS A 7 4.23 -21.50 10.13
CA LYS A 7 4.24 -22.32 8.91
C LYS A 7 5.10 -21.71 7.82
N ALA A 8 5.05 -20.39 7.62
CA ALA A 8 5.87 -19.70 6.63
C ALA A 8 7.36 -19.85 6.96
N ILE A 9 7.76 -19.55 8.21
CA ILE A 9 9.15 -19.69 8.67
C ILE A 9 9.63 -21.14 8.55
N ALA A 10 8.80 -22.11 8.89
CA ALA A 10 9.14 -23.53 8.75
C ALA A 10 9.44 -23.92 7.29
N GLN A 11 8.73 -23.34 6.32
CA GLN A 11 9.02 -23.55 4.90
C GLN A 11 10.31 -22.85 4.46
N LEU A 12 10.51 -21.59 4.87
CA LEU A 12 11.74 -20.84 4.55
C LEU A 12 13.00 -21.57 5.03
N LYS A 13 12.98 -22.15 6.24
CA LYS A 13 14.13 -22.88 6.80
C LYS A 13 14.63 -24.04 5.94
N ASN A 14 13.78 -24.58 5.06
CA ASN A 14 14.15 -25.69 4.18
C ASN A 14 14.79 -25.23 2.85
N LEU A 15 14.84 -23.92 2.59
CA LEU A 15 15.42 -23.35 1.37
C LEU A 15 16.94 -23.14 1.49
N PRO A 16 17.67 -22.99 0.39
CA PRO A 16 19.06 -22.52 0.41
C PRO A 16 19.19 -21.14 1.08
N ALA A 17 20.34 -20.88 1.72
CA ALA A 17 20.57 -19.63 2.46
C ALA A 17 20.35 -18.37 1.59
N SER A 18 20.75 -18.40 0.32
CA SER A 18 20.54 -17.29 -0.60
C SER A 18 19.06 -16.98 -0.85
N GLU A 19 18.21 -18.00 -0.89
CA GLU A 19 16.76 -17.81 -1.06
C GLU A 19 16.13 -17.35 0.25
N GLN A 20 16.59 -17.86 1.40
CA GLN A 20 16.15 -17.36 2.70
C GLN A 20 16.44 -15.88 2.86
N ASP A 21 17.66 -15.44 2.54
CA ASP A 21 18.08 -14.05 2.65
C ASP A 21 17.31 -13.15 1.68
N ALA A 22 17.09 -13.60 0.44
CA ALA A 22 16.31 -12.85 -0.53
C ALA A 22 14.85 -12.63 -0.08
N ILE A 23 14.21 -13.68 0.45
CA ILE A 23 12.84 -13.58 0.97
C ILE A 23 12.80 -12.73 2.23
N ALA A 24 13.77 -12.88 3.13
CA ALA A 24 13.87 -12.07 4.34
C ALA A 24 14.02 -10.58 4.00
N ALA A 25 14.84 -10.24 3.02
CA ALA A 25 15.01 -8.86 2.55
C ALA A 25 13.68 -8.27 2.06
N MET A 26 12.93 -8.99 1.21
CA MET A 26 11.61 -8.53 0.73
C MET A 26 10.61 -8.31 1.87
N ILE A 27 10.56 -9.21 2.85
CA ILE A 27 9.66 -9.06 4.01
C ILE A 27 10.05 -7.83 4.83
N LEU A 28 11.34 -7.60 5.06
CA LEU A 28 11.81 -6.46 5.84
C LEU A 28 11.53 -5.13 5.13
N GLU A 29 11.74 -5.08 3.82
CA GLU A 29 11.43 -3.90 2.98
C GLU A 29 9.93 -3.57 3.04
N GLU A 30 9.05 -4.56 2.83
CA GLU A 30 7.59 -4.35 2.91
C GLU A 30 7.15 -3.83 4.28
N LEU A 31 7.74 -4.35 5.37
CA LEU A 31 7.41 -3.90 6.72
C LEU A 31 7.88 -2.46 6.99
N GLU A 32 9.00 -2.04 6.41
CA GLU A 32 9.47 -0.65 6.50
C GLU A 32 8.58 0.29 5.67
N ASP A 33 8.23 -0.13 4.46
CA ASP A 33 7.34 0.61 3.56
C ASP A 33 5.94 0.80 4.19
N GLU A 34 5.37 -0.22 4.83
CA GLU A 34 4.09 -0.11 5.53
C GLU A 34 4.15 0.91 6.67
N VAL A 35 5.24 0.94 7.45
CA VAL A 35 5.41 1.93 8.52
C VAL A 35 5.52 3.35 7.96
N LEU A 36 6.26 3.52 6.87
CA LEU A 36 6.39 4.82 6.20
C LEU A 36 5.06 5.26 5.60
N TRP A 37 4.31 4.34 4.99
CA TRP A 37 3.01 4.59 4.42
C TRP A 37 1.99 5.00 5.48
N ASP A 38 1.92 4.28 6.60
CA ASP A 38 1.05 4.61 7.73
C ASP A 38 1.34 6.01 8.26
N ALA A 39 2.61 6.36 8.44
CA ALA A 39 3.02 7.68 8.91
C ALA A 39 2.65 8.78 7.90
N ALA A 40 2.93 8.57 6.61
CA ALA A 40 2.61 9.52 5.56
C ALA A 40 1.09 9.72 5.42
N PHE A 41 0.34 8.61 5.44
CA PHE A 41 -1.10 8.63 5.32
C PHE A 41 -1.75 9.32 6.52
N ALA A 42 -1.31 9.04 7.75
CA ALA A 42 -1.81 9.69 8.98
C ALA A 42 -1.54 11.20 9.05
N GLY A 43 -0.65 11.74 8.22
CA GLY A 43 -0.42 13.18 8.08
C GLY A 43 -1.11 13.84 6.87
N SER A 44 -1.82 13.06 6.04
CA SER A 44 -2.33 13.52 4.74
C SER A 44 -3.77 14.03 4.74
N GLN A 45 -4.48 13.95 5.86
CA GLN A 45 -5.93 14.11 5.98
C GLN A 45 -6.41 15.48 5.51
N ASP A 46 -5.71 16.55 5.91
CA ASP A 46 -6.06 17.92 5.48
C ASP A 46 -5.86 18.10 3.97
N ALA A 47 -4.78 17.55 3.42
CA ALA A 47 -4.50 17.61 1.98
C ALA A 47 -5.54 16.81 1.18
N LEU A 48 -5.87 15.58 1.62
CA LEU A 48 -6.90 14.75 1.01
C LEU A 48 -8.29 15.39 1.12
N ALA A 49 -8.63 16.00 2.25
CA ALA A 49 -9.89 16.71 2.44
C ALA A 49 -10.00 17.91 1.49
N LYS A 50 -8.91 18.65 1.30
CA LYS A 50 -8.83 19.75 0.33
C LYS A 50 -9.03 19.24 -1.11
N LEU A 51 -8.33 18.19 -1.51
CA LEU A 51 -8.47 17.59 -2.84
C LEU A 51 -9.91 17.10 -3.08
N GLY A 52 -10.54 16.46 -2.09
CA GLY A 52 -11.93 16.04 -2.16
C GLY A 52 -12.89 17.22 -2.32
N ALA A 53 -12.69 18.30 -1.56
CA ALA A 53 -13.50 19.51 -1.66
C ALA A 53 -13.35 20.18 -3.05
N GLU A 54 -12.14 20.23 -3.59
CA GLU A 54 -11.85 20.75 -4.93
C GLU A 54 -12.55 19.92 -6.01
N ALA A 55 -12.44 18.59 -5.95
CA ALA A 55 -13.11 17.69 -6.90
C ALA A 55 -14.63 17.86 -6.87
N MET A 56 -15.23 18.00 -5.68
CA MET A 56 -16.67 18.24 -5.56
C MET A 56 -17.07 19.62 -6.09
N ALA A 57 -16.26 20.65 -5.88
CA ALA A 57 -16.49 21.97 -6.44
C ALA A 57 -16.45 21.96 -7.97
N GLU A 58 -15.51 21.22 -8.57
CA GLU A 58 -15.42 21.01 -10.01
C GLU A 58 -16.63 20.26 -10.56
N TYR A 59 -17.07 19.20 -9.87
CA TYR A 59 -18.28 18.46 -10.22
C TYR A 59 -19.51 19.38 -10.24
N HIS A 60 -19.72 20.15 -9.18
CA HIS A 60 -20.84 21.10 -9.10
C HIS A 60 -20.74 22.25 -10.12
N ALA A 61 -19.53 22.61 -10.55
CA ALA A 61 -19.30 23.57 -11.62
C ALA A 61 -19.47 22.98 -13.03
N GLY A 62 -19.80 21.69 -13.17
CA GLY A 62 -19.94 21.00 -14.45
C GLY A 62 -18.62 20.80 -15.20
N LYS A 63 -17.49 20.80 -14.48
CA LYS A 63 -16.14 20.63 -15.04
C LYS A 63 -15.67 19.17 -15.12
N THR A 64 -16.49 18.24 -14.64
CA THR A 64 -16.21 16.81 -14.65
C THR A 64 -16.97 16.10 -15.77
N GLN A 65 -16.47 14.96 -16.20
CA GLN A 65 -17.15 14.06 -17.14
C GLN A 65 -17.27 12.65 -16.54
N GLU A 66 -18.21 11.84 -17.03
CA GLU A 66 -18.24 10.42 -16.68
C GLU A 66 -16.97 9.72 -17.15
N LEU A 67 -16.46 8.83 -16.30
CA LEU A 67 -15.34 7.96 -16.63
C LEU A 67 -15.84 6.85 -17.56
N ASP A 68 -15.22 6.72 -18.74
CA ASP A 68 -15.39 5.58 -19.65
C ASP A 68 -14.21 4.62 -19.48
N PRO A 69 -14.38 3.48 -18.77
CA PRO A 69 -13.28 2.57 -18.48
C PRO A 69 -12.69 1.90 -19.73
N ASP A 70 -13.46 1.79 -20.82
CA ASP A 70 -13.01 1.16 -22.06
C ASP A 70 -12.10 2.09 -22.89
N ARG A 71 -11.89 3.33 -22.43
CA ARG A 71 -11.05 4.35 -23.06
C ARG A 71 -9.81 4.73 -22.24
N LEU A 72 -9.50 3.98 -21.19
CA LEU A 72 -8.31 4.16 -20.35
C LEU A 72 -7.05 3.56 -20.98
#